data_AF-A0A7K0EMM7-F1
#
_entry.id   AF-A0A7K0EMM7-F1
#
_cell.length_a   1.000
_cell.length_b   1.000
_cell.length_c   1.000
_cell.angle_alpha   90.00
_cell.angle_beta   90.00
_cell.angle_gamma   90.00
#
_symmetry.space_group_name_H-M   'P 1'
#
loop_
_entity.id
_entity.type
_entity.pdbx_description
1 polymer ?
#
loop_
_entity_poly.entity_id
_entity_poly.type
_entity_poly.pdbx_seq_one_letter_code
_entity_poly.pdbx_strand_id
1 'polypeptide(L)'
;MSLNLVHTVTEFLKSSPDNKFTARQIAEWIYQTYPDECRKKQEQSRAIVIPLNTEAALLQQLVAEISSQSQRLQKKYPQVKTTEGRPRRYYFTSKTDQAEIDALEAGSTDLNLLQELPTTKNEQSLYPKLAEYLFTELGVYSKRIDEKKSSNNRGPGGNKWLYPDLVGMEDLSREWHSEIRECVKQYADRKTKLWSFEVKLLVNRSNVREVFFQAVSNSSWANLGYLVAAEIEGRETIKELLMLTSLHGIGVIRLNADNPAESEILIPAKERSDVDWNTANRLVKENRDFINYIELVRQFYQTGNLKNRDWDYAE
;
A
#
# COMPACT_ATOMS: atom_id res chain seq x y z
N MET A 1 23.58 -28.02 -22.55
CA MET A 1 22.73 -26.86 -22.89
C MET A 1 22.71 -25.92 -21.69
N SER A 2 22.82 -24.62 -21.91
CA SER A 2 22.65 -23.61 -20.85
C SER A 2 21.18 -23.50 -20.46
N LEU A 3 20.87 -23.47 -19.17
CA LEU A 3 19.50 -23.31 -18.66
C LEU A 3 18.83 -22.07 -19.26
N ASN A 4 17.70 -22.24 -19.95
CA ASN A 4 16.92 -21.11 -20.45
C ASN A 4 16.05 -20.55 -19.32
N LEU A 5 16.65 -19.68 -18.51
CA LEU A 5 16.03 -19.16 -17.29
C LEU A 5 14.63 -18.59 -17.52
N VAL A 6 14.41 -17.83 -18.60
CA VAL A 6 13.10 -17.24 -18.92
C VAL A 6 12.05 -18.32 -19.15
N HIS A 7 12.39 -19.41 -19.84
CA HIS A 7 11.47 -20.51 -20.09
C HIS A 7 11.18 -21.29 -18.81
N THR A 8 12.23 -21.67 -18.08
CA THR A 8 12.14 -22.43 -16.83
C THR A 8 11.32 -21.70 -15.76
N VAL A 9 11.54 -20.39 -15.57
CA VAL A 9 10.75 -19.57 -14.65
C VAL A 9 9.28 -19.55 -15.06
N THR A 10 8.98 -19.36 -16.35
CA THR A 10 7.59 -19.38 -16.82
C THR A 10 6.92 -20.74 -16.60
N GLU A 11 7.61 -21.85 -16.84
CA GLU A 11 7.05 -23.19 -16.60
C GLU A 11 6.74 -23.42 -15.12
N PHE A 12 7.64 -22.98 -14.23
CA PHE A 12 7.40 -23.02 -12.79
C PHE A 12 6.15 -22.21 -12.40
N LEU A 13 6.04 -20.96 -12.86
CA LEU A 13 4.88 -20.13 -12.53
C LEU A 13 3.58 -20.70 -13.11
N LYS A 14 3.63 -21.34 -14.29
CA LYS A 14 2.47 -22.00 -14.90
C LYS A 14 2.02 -23.26 -14.16
N SER A 15 2.92 -23.97 -13.49
CA SER A 15 2.56 -25.16 -12.70
C SER A 15 1.82 -24.80 -11.42
N SER A 16 1.95 -23.55 -10.97
CA SER A 16 1.32 -23.00 -9.76
C SER A 16 0.65 -21.65 -10.07
N PRO A 17 -0.44 -21.65 -10.87
CA PRO A 17 -1.13 -20.41 -11.26
C PRO A 17 -1.68 -19.66 -10.03
N ASP A 18 -1.75 -18.34 -10.13
CA ASP A 18 -2.18 -17.38 -9.09
C ASP A 18 -1.32 -17.36 -7.80
N ASN A 19 -0.40 -18.31 -7.61
CA ASN A 19 0.55 -18.30 -6.51
C ASN A 19 1.70 -17.33 -6.78
N LYS A 20 2.03 -16.53 -5.76
CA LYS A 20 3.04 -15.46 -5.81
C LYS A 20 4.33 -15.93 -5.18
N PHE A 21 5.42 -15.89 -5.94
CA PHE A 21 6.74 -16.35 -5.52
C PHE A 21 7.78 -15.23 -5.58
N THR A 22 8.65 -15.15 -4.59
CA THR A 22 9.83 -14.30 -4.66
C THR A 22 10.85 -14.88 -5.63
N ALA A 23 11.74 -14.03 -6.18
CA ALA A 23 12.87 -14.51 -6.98
C ALA A 23 13.73 -15.55 -6.23
N ARG A 24 13.79 -15.46 -4.90
CA ARG A 24 14.52 -16.41 -4.04
C ARG A 24 13.88 -17.80 -4.05
N GLN A 25 12.57 -17.88 -3.85
CA GLN A 25 11.83 -19.15 -3.89
C GLN A 25 11.93 -19.81 -5.28
N ILE A 26 11.86 -19.02 -6.34
CA ILE A 26 12.05 -19.52 -7.71
C ILE A 26 13.49 -20.04 -7.90
N ALA A 27 14.50 -19.32 -7.41
CA ALA A 27 15.89 -19.75 -7.49
C ALA A 27 16.14 -21.05 -6.71
N GLU A 28 15.56 -21.20 -5.52
CA GLU A 28 15.63 -22.42 -4.72
C GLU A 28 14.98 -23.60 -5.44
N TRP A 29 13.83 -23.40 -6.06
CA TRP A 29 13.18 -24.43 -6.89
C TRP A 29 14.03 -24.83 -8.11
N ILE A 30 14.63 -23.86 -8.80
CA ILE A 30 15.54 -24.13 -9.94
C ILE A 30 16.74 -24.94 -9.47
N TYR A 31 17.34 -24.57 -8.34
CA TYR A 31 18.50 -25.27 -7.78
C TYR A 31 18.18 -26.74 -7.44
N GLN A 32 17.00 -27.00 -6.88
CA GLN A 32 16.56 -28.36 -6.54
C GLN A 32 16.17 -29.18 -7.78
N THR A 33 15.57 -28.55 -8.79
CA THR A 33 15.01 -29.24 -9.96
C THR A 33 16.04 -29.45 -11.07
N TYR A 34 17.01 -28.54 -11.22
CA TYR A 34 18.03 -28.55 -12.28
C TYR A 34 19.47 -28.49 -11.70
N PRO A 35 19.87 -29.49 -10.89
CA PRO A 35 21.17 -29.48 -10.21
C PRO A 35 22.36 -29.58 -11.17
N ASP A 36 22.23 -30.32 -12.27
CA ASP A 36 23.31 -30.49 -13.26
C ASP A 36 23.59 -29.20 -14.03
N GLU A 37 22.54 -28.46 -14.41
CA GLU A 37 22.65 -27.15 -15.04
C GLU A 37 23.24 -26.12 -14.09
N CYS A 38 22.85 -26.18 -12.82
CA CYS A 38 23.42 -25.36 -11.75
C CYS A 38 24.93 -25.63 -11.59
N ARG A 39 25.35 -26.89 -11.55
CA ARG A 39 26.76 -27.27 -11.47
C ARG A 39 27.56 -26.77 -12.67
N LYS A 40 27.04 -26.96 -13.89
CA LYS A 40 27.67 -26.44 -15.12
C LYS A 40 27.86 -24.92 -15.07
N LYS A 41 26.87 -24.20 -14.52
CA LYS A 41 26.97 -22.75 -14.33
C LYS A 41 28.09 -22.36 -13.35
N GLN A 42 28.26 -23.12 -12.26
CA GLN A 42 29.35 -22.91 -11.31
C GLN A 42 30.71 -23.13 -11.97
N GLU A 43 30.88 -24.24 -12.69
CA GLU A 43 32.12 -24.60 -13.40
C GLU A 43 32.49 -23.58 -14.49
N GLN A 44 31.50 -22.99 -15.16
CA GLN A 44 31.69 -21.98 -16.21
C GLN A 44 31.88 -20.56 -15.66
N SER A 45 31.65 -20.34 -14.37
CA SER A 45 31.72 -19.01 -13.77
C SER A 45 33.15 -18.50 -13.72
N ARG A 46 33.34 -17.26 -14.20
CA ARG A 46 34.60 -16.51 -14.08
C ARG A 46 34.52 -15.42 -13.01
N ALA A 47 33.52 -15.48 -12.13
CA ALA A 47 33.31 -14.46 -11.10
C ALA A 47 34.43 -14.51 -10.05
N ILE A 48 35.19 -13.41 -9.95
CA ILE A 48 36.33 -13.28 -9.01
C ILE A 48 35.87 -12.66 -7.68
N VAL A 49 34.98 -11.67 -7.73
CA VAL A 49 34.56 -10.90 -6.54
C VAL A 49 33.59 -11.70 -5.65
N ILE A 50 32.64 -12.41 -6.26
CA ILE A 50 31.74 -13.34 -5.56
C ILE A 50 31.79 -14.67 -6.30
N PRO A 51 32.70 -15.58 -5.90
CA PRO A 51 32.81 -16.90 -6.52
C PRO A 51 31.52 -17.70 -6.33
N LEU A 52 31.09 -18.43 -7.34
CA LEU A 52 29.89 -19.29 -7.25
C LEU A 52 30.22 -20.67 -6.64
N ASN A 53 31.11 -20.69 -5.65
CA ASN A 53 31.58 -21.90 -4.98
C ASN A 53 30.69 -22.36 -3.82
N THR A 54 29.76 -21.51 -3.39
CA THR A 54 28.76 -21.83 -2.35
C THR A 54 27.35 -21.83 -2.92
N GLU A 55 26.47 -22.61 -2.31
CA GLU A 55 25.03 -22.61 -2.63
C GLU A 55 24.44 -21.20 -2.46
N ALA A 56 24.79 -20.50 -1.39
CA ALA A 56 24.31 -19.14 -1.13
C ALA A 56 24.67 -18.17 -2.28
N ALA A 57 25.91 -18.21 -2.77
CA ALA A 57 26.37 -17.38 -3.87
C ALA A 57 25.67 -17.74 -5.19
N LEU A 58 25.46 -19.04 -5.46
CA LEU A 58 24.73 -19.49 -6.65
C LEU A 58 23.27 -19.04 -6.62
N LEU A 59 22.58 -19.22 -5.48
CA LEU A 59 21.20 -18.78 -5.33
C LEU A 59 21.08 -17.26 -5.46
N GLN A 60 22.01 -16.50 -4.89
CA GLN A 60 22.05 -15.04 -5.06
C GLN A 60 22.23 -14.64 -6.54
N GLN A 61 23.10 -15.35 -7.27
CA GLN A 61 23.29 -15.12 -8.70
C GLN A 61 22.01 -15.42 -9.49
N LEU A 62 21.32 -16.53 -9.20
CA LEU A 62 20.04 -16.86 -9.84
C LEU A 62 18.97 -15.81 -9.54
N VAL A 63 18.87 -15.35 -8.29
CA VAL A 63 17.96 -14.27 -7.89
C VAL A 63 18.21 -12.99 -8.69
N ALA A 64 19.48 -12.61 -8.86
CA ALA A 64 19.87 -11.43 -9.63
C ALA A 64 19.52 -11.59 -11.12
N GLU A 65 19.70 -12.79 -11.68
CA GLU A 65 19.36 -13.08 -13.08
C GLU A 65 17.85 -13.06 -13.33
N ILE A 66 17.05 -13.69 -12.46
CA ILE A 66 15.58 -13.65 -12.53
C ILE A 66 15.09 -12.20 -12.50
N SER A 67 15.63 -11.42 -11.57
CA SER A 67 15.28 -10.00 -11.39
C SER A 67 15.67 -9.16 -12.61
N SER A 68 16.87 -9.34 -13.16
CA SER A 68 17.34 -8.60 -14.34
C SER A 68 16.57 -8.95 -15.61
N GLN A 69 16.08 -10.20 -15.72
CA GLN A 69 15.33 -10.68 -16.88
C GLN A 69 13.82 -10.44 -16.78
N SER A 70 13.32 -9.88 -15.68
CA SER A 70 11.88 -9.65 -15.43
C SER A 70 11.16 -8.95 -16.57
N GLN A 71 11.75 -7.92 -17.18
CA GLN A 71 11.13 -7.20 -18.30
C GLN A 71 11.04 -8.08 -19.56
N ARG A 72 12.08 -8.87 -19.82
CA ARG A 72 12.10 -9.80 -20.96
C ARG A 72 11.09 -10.91 -20.76
N LEU A 73 10.94 -11.40 -19.53
CA LEU A 73 9.94 -12.38 -19.12
C LEU A 73 8.53 -11.89 -19.42
N GLN A 74 8.15 -10.71 -18.95
CA GLN A 74 6.82 -10.12 -19.17
C GLN A 74 6.53 -9.81 -20.65
N LYS A 75 7.54 -9.33 -21.41
CA LYS A 75 7.37 -9.10 -22.85
C LYS A 75 7.11 -10.38 -23.63
N LYS A 76 7.75 -11.49 -23.25
CA LYS A 76 7.59 -12.79 -23.90
C LYS A 76 6.33 -13.52 -23.42
N TYR A 77 5.98 -13.35 -22.16
CA TYR A 77 4.83 -13.99 -21.52
C TYR A 77 4.03 -12.93 -20.75
N PRO A 78 3.08 -12.23 -21.41
CA PRO A 78 2.28 -11.17 -20.78
C PRO A 78 1.44 -11.63 -19.58
N GLN A 79 1.17 -12.93 -19.48
CA GLN A 79 0.47 -13.59 -18.36
C GLN A 79 1.32 -13.68 -17.08
N VAL A 80 2.64 -13.49 -17.20
CA VAL A 80 3.52 -13.40 -16.04
C VAL A 80 3.45 -11.96 -15.53
N LYS A 81 2.99 -11.79 -14.30
CA LYS A 81 2.85 -10.51 -13.63
C LYS A 81 3.82 -10.40 -12.45
N THR A 82 4.04 -9.16 -12.01
CA THR A 82 4.90 -8.87 -10.85
C THR A 82 4.27 -7.85 -9.95
N THR A 83 4.41 -8.06 -8.64
CA THR A 83 4.10 -7.05 -7.64
C THR A 83 5.24 -6.04 -7.52
N GLU A 84 4.93 -4.84 -7.08
CA GLU A 84 5.89 -3.80 -6.75
C GLU A 84 6.16 -3.74 -5.24
N GLY A 85 7.34 -3.24 -4.89
CA GLY A 85 7.89 -3.30 -3.53
C GLY A 85 8.92 -4.41 -3.35
N ARG A 86 9.56 -4.44 -2.18
CA ARG A 86 10.64 -5.39 -1.86
C ARG A 86 10.17 -6.41 -0.81
N PRO A 87 10.45 -7.72 -0.98
CA PRO A 87 10.89 -8.36 -2.22
C PRO A 87 9.76 -8.45 -3.26
N ARG A 88 10.10 -8.29 -4.55
CA ARG A 88 9.14 -8.44 -5.65
C ARG A 88 8.67 -9.89 -5.76
N ARG A 89 7.39 -10.07 -6.02
CA ARG A 89 6.78 -11.39 -6.25
C ARG A 89 6.36 -11.54 -7.72
N TYR A 90 6.46 -12.75 -8.23
CA TYR A 90 6.14 -13.17 -9.60
C TYR A 90 5.02 -14.20 -9.53
N TYR A 91 4.09 -14.12 -10.46
CA TYR A 91 3.00 -15.08 -10.60
C TYR A 91 2.54 -15.17 -12.04
N PHE A 92 1.88 -16.29 -12.36
CA PHE A 92 1.21 -16.49 -13.65
C PHE A 92 -0.29 -16.46 -13.43
N THR A 93 -1.00 -15.68 -14.25
CA THR A 93 -2.46 -15.61 -14.22
C THR A 93 -3.02 -15.69 -15.64
N SER A 94 -4.16 -16.35 -15.79
CA SER A 94 -4.97 -16.31 -17.03
C SER A 94 -5.99 -15.18 -17.00
N LYS A 95 -6.19 -14.52 -15.85
CA LYS A 95 -7.14 -13.44 -15.67
C LYS A 95 -6.60 -12.15 -16.29
N THR A 96 -7.51 -11.33 -16.79
CA THR A 96 -7.20 -9.95 -17.19
C THR A 96 -7.05 -9.07 -15.95
N ASP A 97 -6.38 -7.93 -16.10
CA ASP A 97 -6.27 -6.92 -15.02
C ASP A 97 -7.64 -6.57 -14.44
N GLN A 98 -8.64 -6.38 -15.31
CA GLN A 98 -10.01 -6.10 -14.88
C GLN A 98 -10.65 -7.28 -14.13
N ALA A 99 -10.47 -8.51 -14.62
CA ALA A 99 -11.05 -9.68 -13.97
C ALA A 99 -10.45 -9.96 -12.57
N GLU A 100 -9.20 -9.55 -12.32
CA GLU A 100 -8.61 -9.61 -10.98
C GLU A 100 -9.23 -8.59 -10.03
N ILE A 101 -9.51 -7.37 -10.52
CA ILE A 101 -10.24 -6.36 -9.76
C ILE A 101 -11.66 -6.83 -9.48
N ASP A 102 -12.39 -7.28 -10.50
CA ASP A 102 -13.77 -7.74 -10.36
C ASP A 102 -13.88 -8.91 -9.37
N ALA A 103 -12.91 -9.83 -9.35
CA ALA A 103 -12.89 -10.95 -8.42
C ALA A 103 -12.67 -10.50 -6.96
N LEU A 104 -11.83 -9.48 -6.73
CA LEU A 104 -11.61 -8.91 -5.40
C LEU A 104 -12.84 -8.13 -4.92
N GLU A 105 -13.48 -7.38 -5.81
CA GLU A 105 -14.69 -6.61 -5.50
C GLU A 105 -15.90 -7.54 -5.26
N ALA A 106 -16.10 -8.58 -6.07
CA ALA A 106 -17.19 -9.53 -5.89
C ALA A 106 -17.11 -10.28 -4.53
N GLY A 107 -15.88 -10.61 -4.10
CA GLY A 107 -15.63 -11.21 -2.78
C GLY A 107 -15.96 -10.29 -1.60
N SER A 108 -16.06 -8.98 -1.82
CA SER A 108 -16.49 -8.01 -0.80
C SER A 108 -18.02 -7.90 -0.68
N THR A 109 -18.77 -8.18 -1.75
CA THR A 109 -20.24 -8.07 -1.77
C THR A 109 -20.98 -9.29 -1.23
N ASP A 110 -20.47 -10.51 -1.45
CA ASP A 110 -21.15 -11.77 -1.10
C ASP A 110 -21.02 -12.19 0.38
N LEU A 111 -20.19 -11.52 1.18
CA LEU A 111 -19.99 -11.83 2.60
C LEU A 111 -21.11 -11.31 3.53
N ASN A 112 -22.15 -10.69 2.98
CA ASN A 112 -23.29 -10.22 3.78
C ASN A 112 -24.26 -11.33 4.22
N LEU A 113 -24.04 -12.61 3.86
CA LEU A 113 -24.99 -13.69 4.18
C LEU A 113 -24.46 -15.01 4.76
N LEU A 114 -23.16 -15.31 4.84
CA LEU A 114 -22.72 -16.59 5.42
C LEU A 114 -21.42 -16.50 6.22
N GLN A 115 -21.46 -17.20 7.35
CA GLN A 115 -20.48 -17.32 8.43
C GLN A 115 -19.23 -18.11 8.00
N GLU A 116 -18.06 -17.64 8.43
CA GLU A 116 -16.77 -18.34 8.57
C GLU A 116 -16.29 -19.22 7.39
N LEU A 117 -15.58 -18.60 6.45
CA LEU A 117 -14.52 -19.24 5.65
C LEU A 117 -13.20 -18.49 5.87
N PRO A 118 -12.03 -19.18 5.87
CA PRO A 118 -10.76 -18.52 6.12
C PRO A 118 -10.37 -17.65 4.92
N THR A 119 -10.03 -16.39 5.19
CA THR A 119 -9.22 -15.49 4.33
C THR A 119 -9.82 -15.03 2.99
N THR A 120 -11.01 -14.43 2.99
CA THR A 120 -11.36 -13.44 1.97
C THR A 120 -10.80 -12.08 2.40
N LYS A 121 -9.73 -11.61 1.74
CA LYS A 121 -9.14 -10.28 2.01
C LYS A 121 -10.15 -9.21 1.59
N ASN A 122 -10.66 -8.44 2.56
CA ASN A 122 -11.45 -7.22 2.33
C ASN A 122 -10.63 -6.00 2.75
N GLU A 123 -10.88 -4.83 2.16
CA GLU A 123 -10.23 -3.55 2.51
C GLU A 123 -10.33 -3.26 4.01
N GLN A 124 -11.45 -3.60 4.64
CA GLN A 124 -11.65 -3.43 6.10
C GLN A 124 -10.59 -4.15 6.95
N SER A 125 -10.06 -5.28 6.46
CA SER A 125 -8.99 -6.01 7.18
C SER A 125 -7.66 -5.25 7.20
N LEU A 126 -7.48 -4.28 6.30
CA LEU A 126 -6.28 -3.45 6.22
C LEU A 126 -6.30 -2.28 7.22
N TYR A 127 -7.46 -1.84 7.70
CA TYR A 127 -7.56 -0.63 8.52
C TYR A 127 -6.80 -0.74 9.86
N PRO A 128 -6.92 -1.84 10.63
CA PRO A 128 -6.13 -1.98 11.86
C PRO A 128 -4.62 -2.05 11.58
N LYS A 129 -4.23 -2.70 10.47
CA LYS A 129 -2.83 -2.82 10.05
C LYS A 129 -2.24 -1.48 9.62
N LEU A 130 -3.04 -0.66 8.93
CA LEU A 130 -2.67 0.70 8.59
C LEU A 130 -2.55 1.56 9.85
N ALA A 131 -3.51 1.49 10.78
CA ALA A 131 -3.47 2.25 12.02
C ALA A 131 -2.21 1.94 12.86
N GLU A 132 -1.84 0.67 12.96
CA GLU A 132 -0.60 0.21 13.61
C GLU A 132 0.64 0.84 12.95
N TYR A 133 0.78 0.74 11.62
CA TYR A 133 1.90 1.34 10.89
C TYR A 133 1.95 2.87 11.03
N LEU A 134 0.79 3.54 10.91
CA LEU A 134 0.70 5.00 11.02
C LEU A 134 1.18 5.49 12.38
N PHE A 135 0.81 4.81 13.46
CA PHE A 135 1.24 5.18 14.80
C PHE A 135 2.71 4.84 15.06
N THR A 136 3.12 3.60 14.80
CA THR A 136 4.44 3.08 15.17
C THR A 136 5.58 3.70 14.35
N GLU A 137 5.41 3.83 13.03
CA GLU A 137 6.46 4.31 12.13
C GLU A 137 6.36 5.80 11.83
N LEU A 138 5.15 6.37 11.82
CA LEU A 138 4.92 7.77 11.42
C LEU A 138 4.46 8.68 12.57
N GLY A 139 4.13 8.14 13.75
CA GLY A 139 3.59 8.94 14.86
C GLY A 139 2.23 9.59 14.57
N VAL A 140 1.48 9.05 13.61
CA VAL A 140 0.18 9.56 13.17
C VAL A 140 -0.94 8.83 13.91
N TYR A 141 -1.74 9.58 14.65
CA TYR A 141 -2.91 9.05 15.36
C TYR A 141 -4.10 8.98 14.39
N SER A 142 -4.59 7.77 14.09
CA SER A 142 -5.62 7.57 13.07
C SER A 142 -7.01 7.27 13.62
N LYS A 143 -8.05 7.61 12.83
CA LYS A 143 -9.45 7.22 13.01
C LYS A 143 -10.03 6.71 11.68
N ARG A 144 -10.77 5.60 11.73
CA ARG A 144 -11.63 5.09 10.66
C ARG A 144 -12.86 6.00 10.53
N ILE A 145 -13.20 6.38 9.31
CA ILE A 145 -14.44 7.10 8.98
C ILE A 145 -15.46 6.15 8.36
N ASP A 146 -16.48 5.71 9.11
CA ASP A 146 -17.43 4.71 8.62
C ASP A 146 -18.47 5.24 7.63
N GLU A 147 -18.39 4.84 6.36
CA GLU A 147 -19.33 5.24 5.31
C GLU A 147 -20.77 4.86 5.63
N LYS A 148 -21.00 3.85 6.48
CA LYS A 148 -22.34 3.45 6.95
C LYS A 148 -22.94 4.43 7.94
N LYS A 149 -22.11 5.28 8.57
CA LYS A 149 -22.52 6.35 9.47
C LYS A 149 -22.69 7.69 8.75
N SER A 150 -22.67 7.67 7.42
CA SER A 150 -22.92 8.84 6.59
C SER A 150 -24.40 9.04 6.27
N SER A 151 -24.84 10.29 6.14
CA SER A 151 -26.16 10.62 5.57
C SER A 151 -26.21 10.20 4.09
N ASN A 152 -27.05 9.21 3.77
CA ASN A 152 -27.16 8.65 2.42
C ASN A 152 -28.07 9.50 1.51
N ASN A 153 -27.76 10.79 1.35
CA ASN A 153 -28.62 11.75 0.66
C ASN A 153 -28.38 11.82 -0.86
N ARG A 154 -27.45 11.03 -1.42
CA ARG A 154 -26.98 11.18 -2.82
C ARG A 154 -27.19 9.95 -3.71
N GLY A 155 -27.95 8.97 -3.24
CA GLY A 155 -28.24 7.75 -4.00
C GLY A 155 -27.09 6.73 -4.03
N PRO A 156 -27.29 5.58 -4.71
CA PRO A 156 -26.30 4.50 -4.76
C PRO A 156 -24.96 4.97 -5.33
N GLY A 157 -23.86 4.74 -4.61
CA GLY A 157 -22.50 5.09 -5.04
C GLY A 157 -22.07 6.54 -4.79
N GLY A 158 -22.96 7.44 -4.35
CA GLY A 158 -22.61 8.84 -4.04
C GLY A 158 -21.60 8.98 -2.89
N ASN A 159 -21.60 8.04 -1.94
CA ASN A 159 -20.68 8.04 -0.80
C ASN A 159 -19.25 7.61 -1.18
N LYS A 160 -19.06 6.88 -2.29
CA LYS A 160 -17.74 6.42 -2.77
C LYS A 160 -16.76 7.59 -3.00
N TRP A 161 -17.30 8.74 -3.40
CA TRP A 161 -16.55 9.95 -3.77
C TRP A 161 -16.60 11.04 -2.71
N LEU A 162 -17.03 10.70 -1.50
CA LEU A 162 -17.31 11.68 -0.47
C LEU A 162 -16.36 11.58 0.71
N TYR A 163 -16.00 10.39 1.20
CA TYR A 163 -15.24 10.24 2.44
C TYR A 163 -13.96 9.44 2.23
N PRO A 164 -12.88 9.79 2.94
CA PRO A 164 -11.73 8.90 3.06
C PRO A 164 -12.08 7.71 3.96
N ASP A 165 -11.32 6.62 3.86
CA ASP A 165 -11.49 5.45 4.72
C ASP A 165 -10.95 5.70 6.13
N LEU A 166 -9.77 6.33 6.21
CA LEU A 166 -9.11 6.73 7.43
C LEU A 166 -8.65 8.18 7.35
N VAL A 167 -8.60 8.82 8.52
CA VAL A 167 -7.99 10.14 8.73
C VAL A 167 -6.99 10.05 9.86
N GLY A 168 -6.04 10.97 9.92
CA GLY A 168 -5.06 10.96 10.99
C GLY A 168 -4.50 12.33 11.33
N MET A 169 -3.94 12.43 12.53
CA MET A 169 -3.33 13.64 13.05
C MET A 169 -1.92 13.35 13.54
N GLU A 170 -0.96 14.13 13.07
CA GLU A 170 0.42 14.14 13.55
C GLU A 170 0.62 15.32 14.50
N ASP A 171 1.20 15.08 15.68
CA ASP A 171 1.58 16.13 16.63
C ASP A 171 3.02 16.60 16.37
N LEU A 172 3.15 17.80 15.81
CA LEU A 172 4.44 18.42 15.51
C LEU A 172 5.17 18.94 16.75
N SER A 173 4.46 19.05 17.88
CA SER A 173 5.00 19.57 19.12
C SER A 173 5.52 18.48 20.07
N ARG A 174 5.38 17.19 19.70
CA ARG A 174 5.69 16.03 20.55
C ARG A 174 7.10 16.03 21.15
N GLU A 175 8.08 16.57 20.45
CA GLU A 175 9.47 16.65 20.90
C GLU A 175 9.85 18.02 21.48
N TRP A 176 8.94 19.00 21.45
CA TRP A 176 9.23 20.35 21.93
C TRP A 176 9.23 20.42 23.45
N HIS A 177 10.09 21.29 23.97
CA HIS A 177 10.11 21.64 25.39
C HIS A 177 8.78 22.29 25.83
N SER A 178 8.37 22.09 27.08
CA SER A 178 7.10 22.60 27.63
C SER A 178 6.92 24.10 27.42
N GLU A 179 7.95 24.90 27.74
CA GLU A 179 7.93 26.36 27.55
C GLU A 179 7.71 26.78 26.09
N ILE A 180 8.30 26.06 25.13
CA ILE A 180 8.10 26.35 23.70
C ILE A 180 6.65 26.03 23.31
N ARG A 181 6.08 24.92 23.81
CA ARG A 181 4.66 24.60 23.58
C ARG A 181 3.74 25.67 24.15
N GLU A 182 4.05 26.22 25.32
CA GLU A 182 3.29 27.33 25.91
C GLU A 182 3.43 28.62 25.09
N CYS A 183 4.62 28.95 24.59
CA CYS A 183 4.81 30.09 23.69
C CYS A 183 3.98 29.94 22.40
N VAL A 184 4.00 28.76 21.77
CA VAL A 184 3.23 28.49 20.54
C VAL A 184 1.73 28.29 20.83
N LYS A 185 1.27 28.27 22.09
CA LYS A 185 -0.17 28.47 22.39
C LYS A 185 -0.59 29.93 22.23
N GLN A 186 0.33 30.88 22.41
CA GLN A 186 0.02 32.30 22.30
C GLN A 186 0.04 32.78 20.84
N TYR A 187 0.83 32.14 19.98
CA TYR A 187 0.82 32.36 18.53
C TYR A 187 -0.07 31.29 17.88
N ALA A 188 -0.96 31.67 16.96
CA ALA A 188 -1.83 30.73 16.24
C ALA A 188 -1.06 29.92 15.17
N ASP A 189 0.04 29.30 15.57
CA ASP A 189 0.91 28.54 14.69
C ASP A 189 0.46 27.08 14.58
N ARG A 190 0.88 26.42 13.50
CA ARG A 190 0.45 25.07 13.15
C ARG A 190 1.13 24.05 14.06
N LYS A 191 0.32 23.32 14.85
CA LYS A 191 0.79 22.26 15.77
C LYS A 191 0.58 20.86 15.22
N THR A 192 -0.18 20.73 14.15
CA THR A 192 -0.57 19.43 13.61
C THR A 192 -0.41 19.36 12.11
N LYS A 193 -0.18 18.16 11.59
CA LYS A 193 -0.53 17.82 10.20
C LYS A 193 -1.73 16.89 10.19
N LEU A 194 -2.71 17.18 9.34
CA LEU A 194 -3.83 16.30 9.11
C LEU A 194 -3.55 15.43 7.89
N TRP A 195 -3.83 14.15 8.03
CA TRP A 195 -3.62 13.09 7.07
C TRP A 195 -4.97 12.50 6.66
N SER A 196 -5.06 12.04 5.42
CA SER A 196 -6.26 11.40 4.87
C SER A 196 -5.86 10.26 3.94
N PHE A 197 -6.54 9.11 4.06
CA PHE A 197 -6.15 7.87 3.43
C PHE A 197 -7.34 7.22 2.71
N GLU A 198 -7.11 6.81 1.47
CA GLU A 198 -7.99 5.94 0.69
C GLU A 198 -7.29 4.59 0.54
N VAL A 199 -7.95 3.49 0.91
CA VAL A 199 -7.34 2.17 1.02
C VAL A 199 -7.87 1.25 -0.08
N LYS A 200 -6.99 0.48 -0.72
CA LYS A 200 -7.32 -0.51 -1.74
C LYS A 200 -6.57 -1.82 -1.51
N LEU A 201 -7.17 -2.94 -1.91
CA LEU A 201 -6.50 -4.24 -1.88
C LEU A 201 -5.42 -4.33 -2.97
N LEU A 202 -5.80 -3.98 -4.20
CA LEU A 202 -4.96 -4.12 -5.39
C LEU A 202 -5.07 -2.88 -6.27
N VAL A 203 -3.93 -2.37 -6.72
CA VAL A 203 -3.84 -1.34 -7.75
C VAL A 203 -3.07 -1.90 -8.95
N ASN A 204 -3.72 -1.96 -10.10
CA ASN A 204 -3.13 -2.40 -11.37
C ASN A 204 -3.54 -1.44 -12.51
N ARG A 205 -3.22 -1.78 -13.76
CA ARG A 205 -3.46 -0.86 -14.89
C ARG A 205 -4.94 -0.61 -15.18
N SER A 206 -5.85 -1.50 -14.78
CA SER A 206 -7.27 -1.31 -15.07
C SER A 206 -7.94 -0.33 -14.11
N ASN A 207 -7.46 -0.22 -12.87
CA ASN A 207 -8.09 0.64 -11.86
C ASN A 207 -7.25 1.83 -11.40
N VAL A 208 -5.96 1.92 -11.73
CA VAL A 208 -5.02 2.93 -11.19
C VAL A 208 -5.54 4.35 -11.23
N ARG A 209 -6.16 4.78 -12.33
CA ARG A 209 -6.72 6.13 -12.45
C ARG A 209 -7.94 6.31 -11.56
N GLU A 210 -8.88 5.37 -11.59
CA GLU A 210 -10.13 5.47 -10.83
C GLU A 210 -9.82 5.60 -9.34
N VAL A 211 -9.03 4.69 -8.79
CA VAL A 211 -8.71 4.68 -7.36
C VAL A 211 -7.84 5.88 -6.95
N PHE A 212 -6.95 6.33 -7.83
CA PHE A 212 -6.17 7.53 -7.57
C PHE A 212 -7.07 8.78 -7.54
N PHE A 213 -7.98 8.95 -8.50
CA PHE A 213 -8.91 10.08 -8.50
C PHE A 213 -9.94 10.00 -7.37
N GLN A 214 -10.28 8.81 -6.91
CA GLN A 214 -11.04 8.63 -5.68
C GLN A 214 -10.26 9.18 -4.48
N ALA A 215 -8.98 8.82 -4.34
CA ALA A 215 -8.12 9.37 -3.29
C ALA A 215 -7.97 10.91 -3.41
N VAL A 216 -7.86 11.45 -4.62
CA VAL A 216 -7.86 12.90 -4.86
C VAL A 216 -9.16 13.53 -4.35
N SER A 217 -10.32 12.99 -4.72
CA SER A 217 -11.63 13.51 -4.31
C SER A 217 -11.80 13.47 -2.78
N ASN A 218 -11.41 12.36 -2.16
CA ASN A 218 -11.69 12.07 -0.75
C ASN A 218 -10.66 12.65 0.21
N SER A 219 -9.42 12.87 -0.24
CA SER A 219 -8.29 13.21 0.62
C SER A 219 -7.61 14.55 0.32
N SER A 220 -8.05 15.30 -0.69
CA SER A 220 -7.42 16.59 -1.04
C SER A 220 -7.63 17.70 -0.01
N TRP A 221 -8.52 17.49 0.97
CA TRP A 221 -8.80 18.46 2.01
C TRP A 221 -7.70 18.55 3.08
N ALA A 222 -6.93 17.47 3.27
CA ALA A 222 -5.92 17.35 4.31
C ALA A 222 -4.54 17.89 3.86
N ASN A 223 -3.63 18.06 4.83
CA ASN A 223 -2.25 18.46 4.53
C ASN A 223 -1.53 17.39 3.71
N LEU A 224 -1.78 16.12 4.03
CA LEU A 224 -1.21 14.97 3.35
C LEU A 224 -2.32 13.99 2.99
N GLY A 225 -2.46 13.68 1.71
CA GLY A 225 -3.41 12.67 1.20
C GLY A 225 -2.66 11.49 0.61
N TYR A 226 -3.09 10.27 0.93
CA TYR A 226 -2.44 9.05 0.47
C TYR A 226 -3.43 8.04 -0.10
N LEU A 227 -3.07 7.45 -1.24
CA LEU A 227 -3.61 6.17 -1.70
C LEU A 227 -2.78 5.06 -1.04
N VAL A 228 -3.43 4.20 -0.28
CA VAL A 228 -2.82 3.05 0.39
C VAL A 228 -3.23 1.79 -0.35
N ALA A 229 -2.26 0.95 -0.72
CA ALA A 229 -2.52 -0.31 -1.39
C ALA A 229 -1.81 -1.46 -0.68
N ALA A 230 -2.50 -2.58 -0.45
CA ALA A 230 -1.84 -3.80 0.02
C ALA A 230 -0.94 -4.40 -1.08
N GLU A 231 -1.37 -4.27 -2.34
CA GLU A 231 -0.58 -4.69 -3.49
C GLU A 231 -0.67 -3.71 -4.66
N ILE A 232 0.45 -3.50 -5.33
CA ILE A 232 0.53 -2.72 -6.58
C ILE A 232 1.18 -3.60 -7.63
N GLU A 233 0.53 -3.76 -8.78
CA GLU A 233 0.98 -4.64 -9.86
C GLU A 233 1.63 -3.87 -10.99
N GLY A 234 2.86 -4.27 -11.33
CA GLY A 234 3.50 -3.89 -12.58
C GLY A 234 4.11 -2.49 -12.60
N ARG A 235 5.24 -2.39 -13.31
CA ARG A 235 6.05 -1.16 -13.39
C ARG A 235 5.33 0.02 -14.03
N GLU A 236 4.48 -0.22 -15.03
CA GLU A 236 3.74 0.85 -15.70
C GLU A 236 2.70 1.49 -14.76
N THR A 237 2.09 0.71 -13.86
CA THR A 237 1.20 1.22 -12.82
C THR A 237 1.93 2.18 -11.88
N ILE A 238 3.14 1.82 -11.43
CA ILE A 238 3.97 2.72 -10.60
C ILE A 238 4.38 3.98 -11.36
N LYS A 239 4.74 3.89 -12.65
CA LYS A 239 5.06 5.07 -13.45
C LYS A 239 3.87 6.01 -13.58
N GLU A 240 2.67 5.46 -13.75
CA GLU A 240 1.45 6.25 -13.79
C GLU A 240 1.14 6.90 -12.44
N LEU A 241 1.26 6.16 -11.33
CA LEU A 241 1.13 6.71 -9.98
C LEU A 241 2.13 7.84 -9.71
N LEU A 242 3.39 7.73 -10.17
CA LEU A 242 4.38 8.81 -10.07
C LEU A 242 3.93 10.07 -10.83
N MET A 243 3.42 9.92 -12.06
CA MET A 243 2.90 11.02 -12.85
C MET A 243 1.69 11.68 -12.16
N LEU A 244 0.72 10.88 -11.73
CA LEU A 244 -0.50 11.34 -11.07
C LEU A 244 -0.18 12.03 -9.74
N THR A 245 0.74 11.49 -8.94
CA THR A 245 1.22 12.10 -7.70
C THR A 245 1.86 13.46 -7.97
N SER A 246 2.71 13.56 -9.00
CA SER A 246 3.33 14.83 -9.38
C SER A 246 2.32 15.90 -9.80
N LEU A 247 1.18 15.50 -10.39
CA LEU A 247 0.14 16.42 -10.87
C LEU A 247 -0.85 16.81 -9.77
N HIS A 248 -1.21 15.89 -8.89
CA HIS A 248 -2.34 16.06 -7.96
C HIS A 248 -1.94 16.06 -6.47
N GLY A 249 -0.72 15.64 -6.15
CA GLY A 249 -0.15 15.72 -4.80
C GLY A 249 -0.54 14.60 -3.83
N ILE A 250 -1.34 13.63 -4.26
CA ILE A 250 -1.66 12.43 -3.45
C ILE A 250 -0.47 11.47 -3.50
N GLY A 251 0.06 11.09 -2.34
CA GLY A 251 1.13 10.12 -2.20
C GLY A 251 0.64 8.67 -2.28
N VAL A 252 1.57 7.73 -2.24
CA VAL A 252 1.28 6.29 -2.28
C VAL A 252 2.00 5.56 -1.15
N ILE A 253 1.24 4.79 -0.37
CA ILE A 253 1.76 3.88 0.66
C ILE A 253 1.50 2.44 0.20
N ARG A 254 2.53 1.60 0.28
CA ARG A 254 2.36 0.14 0.19
C ARG A 254 2.28 -0.42 1.59
N LEU A 255 1.10 -0.91 1.94
CA LEU A 255 0.84 -1.54 3.23
C LEU A 255 1.21 -3.02 3.16
N ASN A 256 2.16 -3.46 3.97
CA ASN A 256 2.43 -4.88 4.15
C ASN A 256 1.45 -5.44 5.19
N ALA A 257 0.37 -6.05 4.71
CA ALA A 257 -0.70 -6.57 5.57
C ALA A 257 -0.24 -7.69 6.51
N ASP A 258 0.82 -8.43 6.14
CA ASP A 258 1.37 -9.53 6.93
C ASP A 258 2.30 -8.99 8.04
N ASN A 259 3.07 -7.94 7.73
CA ASN A 259 3.98 -7.26 8.66
C ASN A 259 3.92 -5.73 8.49
N PRO A 260 3.07 -5.02 9.26
CA PRO A 260 2.89 -3.57 9.12
C PRO A 260 4.16 -2.73 9.22
N ALA A 261 5.14 -3.15 10.04
CA ALA A 261 6.43 -2.47 10.19
C ALA A 261 7.28 -2.47 8.90
N GLU A 262 7.02 -3.38 7.96
CA GLU A 262 7.66 -3.41 6.62
C GLU A 262 6.85 -2.65 5.55
N SER A 263 5.82 -1.92 5.95
CA SER A 263 5.12 -1.01 5.05
C SER A 263 6.01 0.17 4.68
N GLU A 264 5.75 0.79 3.54
CA GLU A 264 6.60 1.88 3.05
C GLU A 264 5.80 2.97 2.35
N ILE A 265 6.22 4.23 2.53
CA ILE A 265 5.83 5.34 1.66
C ILE A 265 6.59 5.15 0.34
N LEU A 266 5.91 4.62 -0.68
CA LEU A 266 6.48 4.43 -2.01
C LEU A 266 6.69 5.75 -2.75
N ILE A 267 5.71 6.66 -2.63
CA ILE A 267 5.74 7.98 -3.26
C ILE A 267 5.26 8.99 -2.21
N PRO A 268 6.08 9.96 -1.79
CA PRO A 268 5.67 10.93 -0.79
C PRO A 268 4.56 11.83 -1.35
N ALA A 269 3.56 12.14 -0.52
CA ALA A 269 2.54 13.11 -0.86
C ALA A 269 3.13 14.53 -0.91
N LYS A 270 2.54 15.39 -1.73
CA LYS A 270 2.87 16.82 -1.70
C LYS A 270 2.14 17.46 -0.52
N GLU A 271 2.89 17.90 0.48
CA GLU A 271 2.29 18.59 1.62
C GLU A 271 1.60 19.89 1.19
N ARG A 272 0.35 20.07 1.60
CA ARG A 272 -0.39 21.33 1.50
C ARG A 272 -0.20 22.14 2.78
N SER A 273 0.02 23.44 2.63
CA SER A 273 0.16 24.38 3.76
C SER A 273 -1.09 24.40 4.62
N ASP A 274 -2.25 24.43 3.96
CA ASP A 274 -3.53 24.68 4.58
C ASP A 274 -4.48 23.50 4.41
N VAL A 275 -5.32 23.31 5.42
CA VAL A 275 -6.45 22.38 5.37
C VAL A 275 -7.59 23.08 4.63
N ASP A 276 -8.20 22.39 3.66
CA ASP A 276 -9.43 22.88 3.03
C ASP A 276 -10.61 22.67 3.97
N TRP A 277 -10.86 23.68 4.80
CA TRP A 277 -11.95 23.69 5.77
C TRP A 277 -13.34 23.67 5.12
N ASN A 278 -13.49 24.09 3.86
CA ASN A 278 -14.79 24.02 3.17
C ASN A 278 -15.14 22.56 2.87
N THR A 279 -14.17 21.80 2.35
CA THR A 279 -14.34 20.37 2.11
C THR A 279 -14.49 19.62 3.44
N ALA A 280 -13.66 19.91 4.45
CA ALA A 280 -13.80 19.30 5.78
C ALA A 280 -15.17 19.59 6.43
N ASN A 281 -15.70 20.81 6.31
CA ASN A 281 -17.03 21.17 6.81
C ASN A 281 -18.14 20.35 6.11
N ARG A 282 -17.98 20.03 4.82
CA ARG A 282 -18.91 19.12 4.13
C ARG A 282 -18.86 17.71 4.73
N LEU A 283 -17.68 17.20 5.06
CA LEU A 283 -17.51 15.88 5.68
C LEU A 283 -18.13 15.83 7.08
N VAL A 284 -17.90 16.86 7.91
CA VAL A 284 -18.50 17.00 9.24
C VAL A 284 -20.03 16.93 9.17
N LYS A 285 -20.65 17.61 8.19
CA LYS A 285 -22.12 17.61 8.07
C LYS A 285 -22.69 16.25 7.72
N GLU A 286 -21.91 15.39 7.08
CA GLU A 286 -22.43 14.20 6.46
C GLU A 286 -22.00 12.90 7.17
N ASN A 287 -20.92 12.88 7.96
CA ASN A 287 -20.44 11.67 8.65
C ASN A 287 -20.10 11.91 10.13
N ARG A 288 -20.71 11.11 11.02
CA ARG A 288 -20.53 11.24 12.49
C ARG A 288 -19.12 10.91 12.98
N ASP A 289 -18.43 9.95 12.37
CA ASP A 289 -17.05 9.62 12.76
C ASP A 289 -16.10 10.77 12.40
N PHE A 290 -16.34 11.45 11.28
CA PHE A 290 -15.57 12.63 10.90
C PHE A 290 -15.78 13.81 11.86
N ILE A 291 -17.02 13.99 12.36
CA ILE A 291 -17.29 14.96 13.45
C ILE A 291 -16.41 14.64 14.66
N ASN A 292 -16.47 13.39 15.15
CA ASN A 292 -15.72 12.96 16.33
C ASN A 292 -14.21 13.18 16.14
N TYR A 293 -13.68 12.89 14.95
CA TYR A 293 -12.28 13.15 14.62
C TYR A 293 -11.92 14.65 14.73
N ILE A 294 -12.73 15.55 14.14
CA ILE A 294 -12.48 16.99 14.24
C ILE A 294 -12.60 17.49 15.69
N GLU A 295 -13.46 16.88 16.51
CA GLU A 295 -13.52 17.19 17.94
C GLU A 295 -12.25 16.80 18.68
N LEU A 296 -11.63 15.66 18.36
CA LEU A 296 -10.33 15.26 18.92
C LEU A 296 -9.21 16.22 18.50
N VAL A 297 -9.19 16.62 17.23
CA VAL A 297 -8.24 17.65 16.75
C VAL A 297 -8.44 18.95 17.53
N ARG A 298 -9.68 19.43 17.68
CA ARG A 298 -9.99 20.63 18.47
C ARG A 298 -9.55 20.50 19.92
N GLN A 299 -9.82 19.37 20.57
CA GLN A 299 -9.41 19.11 21.96
C GLN A 299 -7.90 19.14 22.12
N PHE A 300 -7.16 18.60 21.15
CA PHE A 300 -5.70 18.71 21.13
C PHE A 300 -5.23 20.16 21.06
N TYR A 301 -5.80 20.99 20.18
CA TYR A 301 -5.45 22.42 20.12
C TYR A 301 -5.76 23.16 21.42
N GLN A 302 -6.83 22.79 22.13
CA GLN A 302 -7.23 23.41 23.40
C GLN A 302 -6.37 22.98 24.58
N THR A 303 -6.02 21.70 24.67
CA THR A 303 -5.40 21.11 25.88
C THR A 303 -3.92 20.80 25.70
N GLY A 304 -3.45 20.60 24.46
CA GLY A 304 -2.14 20.07 24.13
C GLY A 304 -1.96 18.58 24.43
N ASN A 305 -3.03 17.87 24.84
CA ASN A 305 -2.96 16.49 25.29
C ASN A 305 -3.69 15.54 24.33
N LEU A 306 -3.02 14.45 23.96
CA LEU A 306 -3.61 13.32 23.23
C LEU A 306 -3.95 12.21 24.21
N LYS A 307 -5.20 11.76 24.21
CA LYS A 307 -5.65 10.60 24.97
C LYS A 307 -5.62 9.39 24.05
N ASN A 308 -4.62 8.52 24.24
CA ASN A 308 -4.39 7.34 23.39
C ASN A 308 -5.65 6.50 23.16
N ARG A 309 -6.48 6.30 24.19
CA ARG A 309 -7.73 5.52 24.13
C ARG A 309 -8.80 6.05 23.15
N ASP A 310 -8.71 7.31 22.73
CA ASP A 310 -9.71 7.93 21.86
C ASP A 310 -9.39 7.68 20.37
N TRP A 311 -8.21 7.11 20.07
CA TRP A 311 -7.70 6.79 18.73
C TRP A 311 -7.74 5.27 18.44
N ASP A 312 -7.70 4.90 17.17
CA ASP A 312 -7.93 3.48 16.78
C ASP A 312 -6.73 2.57 17.10
N TYR A 313 -5.54 3.15 17.17
CA TYR A 313 -4.32 2.48 17.63
C TYR A 313 -3.45 3.49 18.37
N ALA A 314 -3.05 3.14 19.58
CA ALA A 314 -2.07 3.86 20.38
C ALA A 314 -1.56 2.92 21.48
N GLU A 315 -0.26 2.97 21.76
CA GLU A 315 0.37 2.22 22.86
C GLU A 315 0.09 2.83 24.25
#